data_AF-A0A1F2WYI0-F1
#
_entry.id   AF-A0A1F2WYI0-F1
#
_cell.length_a   1.000
_cell.length_b   1.000
_cell.length_c   1.000
_cell.angle_alpha   90.00
_cell.angle_beta   90.00
_cell.angle_gamma   90.00
#
_symmetry.space_group_name_H-M   'P 1'
#
loop_
_entity.id
_entity.type
_entity.pdbx_description
1 polymer ?
#
loop_
_entity_poly.entity_id
_entity_poly.type
_entity_poly.pdbx_seq_one_letter_code
_entity_poly.pdbx_strand_id
1 'polypeptide(L)'
;MAPEDATKVKVYFTKGEKICAATRLLPKTQEVGAAAMKALLVGPTPEEQQAGMVTSVPQGTTFLGLQISNGVATVDLSKEYESGGGSLSMFMRLAQVVFTLTQFPTVDGVNFKLDGQPIDVLGGEGIIIDHPMTRADYEDMSPSILVESPTLGASVSSPVRITGTANVFEAVFAITIVDGDGLILADEVVMATSGTGTRGTFDATITYTMAKAGTGSLIVYFNSAKDGSRVVVDEIPITLEK
;
A
#
# COMPACT_ATOMS: atom_id res chain seq x y z
N MET A 1 -2.43 -22.30 1.54
CA MET A 1 -2.86 -22.12 2.95
C MET A 1 -1.71 -21.45 3.69
N ALA A 2 -1.91 -20.29 4.34
CA ALA A 2 -0.87 -19.75 5.22
C ALA A 2 -0.63 -20.75 6.36
N PRO A 3 0.61 -20.91 6.87
CA PRO A 3 0.85 -21.72 8.06
C PRO A 3 -0.12 -21.30 9.17
N GLU A 4 -0.66 -22.25 9.95
CA GLU A 4 -1.62 -21.96 11.04
C GLU A 4 -1.12 -20.90 12.04
N ASP A 5 0.19 -20.63 12.05
CA ASP A 5 0.88 -19.66 12.90
C ASP A 5 1.34 -18.39 12.18
N ALA A 6 0.78 -18.05 11.03
CA ALA A 6 1.11 -16.82 10.30
C ALA A 6 0.03 -15.73 10.42
N THR A 7 0.47 -14.47 10.44
CA THR A 7 -0.37 -13.27 10.30
C THR A 7 -0.02 -12.58 8.98
N LYS A 8 -1.06 -12.20 8.22
CA LYS A 8 -0.90 -11.36 7.02
C LYS A 8 -0.85 -9.89 7.45
N VAL A 9 0.18 -9.18 7.00
CA VAL A 9 0.26 -7.72 7.12
C VAL A 9 0.58 -7.12 5.75
N LYS A 10 0.27 -5.85 5.57
CA LYS A 10 0.70 -5.06 4.41
C LYS A 10 1.98 -4.31 4.74
N VAL A 11 2.85 -4.17 3.76
CA VAL A 11 3.95 -3.20 3.75
C VAL A 11 3.79 -2.36 2.49
N TYR A 12 4.19 -1.10 2.55
CA TYR A 12 3.95 -0.18 1.45
C TYR A 12 5.29 0.24 0.81
N PHE A 13 5.34 0.10 -0.51
CA PHE A 13 6.45 0.48 -1.38
C PHE A 13 5.98 1.55 -2.35
N THR A 14 6.82 1.89 -3.32
CA THR A 14 6.45 2.78 -4.42
C THR A 14 6.61 2.11 -5.76
N LYS A 15 5.74 2.44 -6.71
CA LYS A 15 5.78 2.05 -8.12
C LYS A 15 5.43 3.28 -8.94
N GLY A 16 6.34 3.75 -9.79
CA GLY A 16 6.14 4.96 -10.59
C GLY A 16 5.80 6.20 -9.77
N GLU A 17 6.56 6.44 -8.68
CA GLU A 17 6.34 7.56 -7.74
C GLU A 17 4.96 7.57 -7.05
N LYS A 18 4.29 6.42 -6.97
CA LYS A 18 3.04 6.25 -6.23
C LYS A 18 3.14 5.10 -5.24
N ILE A 19 2.46 5.23 -4.11
CA ILE A 19 2.38 4.18 -3.08
C ILE A 19 1.66 2.96 -3.63
N CYS A 20 2.21 1.76 -3.35
CA CYS A 20 1.58 0.48 -3.64
C CYS A 20 1.71 -0.47 -2.44
N ALA A 21 0.74 -1.38 -2.28
CA ALA A 21 0.72 -2.33 -1.18
C ALA A 21 1.32 -3.68 -1.57
N ALA A 22 2.05 -4.29 -0.65
CA ALA A 22 2.57 -5.65 -0.75
C ALA A 22 2.20 -6.45 0.51
N THR A 23 1.82 -7.72 0.35
CA THR A 23 1.50 -8.60 1.49
C THR A 23 2.77 -9.25 2.04
N ARG A 24 2.86 -9.37 3.35
CA ARG A 24 3.86 -10.18 4.06
C ARG A 24 3.15 -11.21 4.93
N LEU A 25 3.65 -12.44 4.90
CA LEU A 25 3.28 -13.50 5.84
C LEU A 25 4.34 -13.54 6.93
N LEU A 26 3.96 -13.13 8.14
CA LEU A 26 4.86 -13.07 9.29
C LEU A 26 4.43 -14.10 10.34
N PRO A 27 5.34 -14.63 11.16
CA PRO A 27 4.95 -15.39 12.34
C PRO A 27 3.97 -14.59 13.22
N LYS A 28 2.98 -15.26 13.81
CA LYS A 28 2.06 -14.65 14.78
C LYS A 28 2.85 -14.01 15.91
N THR A 29 2.50 -12.78 16.24
CA THR A 29 3.12 -12.01 17.30
C THR A 29 2.13 -10.98 17.84
N GLN A 30 2.28 -10.60 19.11
CA GLN A 30 1.56 -9.47 19.68
C GLN A 30 2.14 -8.12 19.20
N GLU A 31 3.40 -8.09 18.75
CA GLU A 31 4.08 -6.89 18.26
C GLU A 31 3.93 -6.72 16.74
N VAL A 32 2.70 -6.86 16.22
CA VAL A 32 2.44 -6.90 14.77
C VAL A 32 2.91 -5.64 14.03
N GLY A 33 2.82 -4.47 14.66
CA GLY A 33 3.33 -3.20 14.10
C GLY A 33 4.86 -3.20 13.97
N ALA A 34 5.58 -3.69 14.99
CA ALA A 34 7.03 -3.81 14.94
C ALA A 34 7.47 -4.84 13.89
N ALA A 35 6.73 -5.94 13.76
CA ALA A 35 6.98 -6.96 12.75
C ALA A 35 6.76 -6.41 11.32
N ALA A 36 5.70 -5.62 11.11
CA ALA A 36 5.44 -4.95 9.82
C ALA A 36 6.55 -3.95 9.48
N MET A 37 7.03 -3.15 10.44
CA MET A 37 8.16 -2.24 10.22
C MET A 37 9.44 -2.97 9.84
N LYS A 38 9.80 -4.04 10.58
CA LYS A 38 10.96 -4.87 10.22
C LYS A 38 10.83 -5.45 8.82
N ALA A 39 9.63 -5.90 8.44
CA ALA A 39 9.37 -6.40 7.09
C ALA A 39 9.44 -5.31 6.00
N LEU A 40 9.04 -4.07 6.31
CA LEU A 40 9.22 -2.92 5.42
C LEU A 40 10.71 -2.62 5.19
N LEU A 41 11.53 -2.67 6.25
CA LEU A 41 12.98 -2.41 6.18
C LEU A 41 13.76 -3.48 5.40
N VAL A 42 13.22 -4.71 5.29
CA VAL A 42 13.78 -5.73 4.38
C VAL A 42 13.68 -5.31 2.91
N GLY A 43 12.68 -4.50 2.57
CA GLY A 43 12.44 -4.01 1.22
C GLY A 43 11.58 -4.95 0.35
N PRO A 44 11.41 -4.60 -0.94
CA PRO A 44 10.64 -5.41 -1.88
C PRO A 44 11.37 -6.71 -2.24
N THR A 45 10.63 -7.80 -2.46
CA THR A 45 11.19 -9.08 -2.94
C THR A 45 11.68 -8.96 -4.40
N PRO A 46 12.49 -9.90 -4.91
CA PRO A 46 12.90 -9.89 -6.32
C PRO A 46 11.72 -9.84 -7.31
N GLU A 47 10.61 -10.52 -7.01
CA GLU A 47 9.40 -10.50 -7.84
C GLU A 47 8.72 -9.14 -7.80
N GLU A 48 8.64 -8.51 -6.61
CA GLU A 48 8.10 -7.16 -6.45
C GLU A 48 8.96 -6.12 -7.18
N GLN A 49 10.29 -6.26 -7.13
CA GLN A 49 11.22 -5.42 -7.88
C GLN A 49 11.05 -5.57 -9.39
N GLN A 50 10.87 -6.80 -9.89
CA GLN A 50 10.57 -7.06 -11.30
C GLN A 50 9.25 -6.43 -11.74
N ALA A 51 8.27 -6.34 -10.83
CA ALA A 51 7.01 -5.63 -11.03
C ALA A 51 7.13 -4.09 -10.87
N GLY A 52 8.34 -3.57 -10.64
CA GLY A 52 8.64 -2.14 -10.55
C GLY A 52 8.45 -1.53 -9.15
N MET A 53 8.27 -2.35 -8.11
CA MET A 53 8.22 -1.85 -6.72
C MET A 53 9.63 -1.53 -6.22
N VAL A 54 9.76 -0.35 -5.60
CA VAL A 54 11.02 0.12 -5.01
C VAL A 54 10.78 0.64 -3.59
N THR A 55 11.85 0.74 -2.80
CA THR A 55 11.82 1.39 -1.49
C THR A 55 12.66 2.67 -1.51
N SER A 56 12.16 3.71 -0.86
CA SER A 56 12.93 4.93 -0.59
C SER A 56 13.59 4.93 0.79
N VAL A 57 13.36 3.89 1.60
CA VAL A 57 14.02 3.73 2.89
C VAL A 57 15.51 3.41 2.66
N PRO A 58 16.45 4.20 3.21
CA PRO A 58 17.88 3.96 3.02
C PRO A 58 18.32 2.58 3.54
N GLN A 59 19.18 1.92 2.76
CA GLN A 59 19.84 0.70 3.21
C GLN A 59 20.65 0.98 4.49
N GLY A 60 20.57 0.08 5.46
CA GLY A 60 21.23 0.24 6.76
C GLY A 60 20.35 0.88 7.84
N THR A 61 19.18 1.42 7.47
CA THR A 61 18.18 1.84 8.46
C THR A 61 17.81 0.67 9.37
N THR A 62 17.90 0.87 10.68
CA THR A 62 17.56 -0.13 11.70
C THR A 62 16.30 0.27 12.44
N PHE A 63 15.44 -0.71 12.73
CA PHE A 63 14.29 -0.52 13.62
C PHE A 63 14.73 -0.59 15.08
N LEU A 64 14.53 0.49 15.83
CA LEU A 64 14.94 0.60 17.24
C LEU A 64 13.76 0.39 18.19
N GLY A 65 12.55 0.80 17.81
CA GLY A 65 11.38 0.61 18.66
C GLY A 65 10.08 1.12 18.07
N LEU A 66 8.98 0.72 18.70
CA LEU A 66 7.65 1.22 18.40
C LEU A 66 6.88 1.35 19.72
N GLN A 67 6.26 2.51 19.93
CA GLN A 67 5.32 2.74 21.03
C GLN A 67 4.00 3.24 20.45
N ILE A 68 2.87 2.75 20.96
CA ILE A 68 1.54 3.21 20.52
C ILE A 68 0.80 3.73 21.75
N SER A 69 0.30 4.96 21.65
CA SER A 69 -0.50 5.58 22.70
C SER A 69 -1.54 6.51 22.08
N ASN A 70 -2.79 6.42 22.52
CA ASN A 70 -3.89 7.28 22.09
C ASN A 70 -4.03 7.39 20.55
N GLY A 71 -3.94 6.26 19.84
CA GLY A 71 -4.03 6.24 18.37
C GLY A 71 -2.76 6.65 17.63
N VAL A 72 -1.70 7.10 18.32
CA VAL A 72 -0.46 7.56 17.66
C VAL A 72 0.65 6.53 17.86
N ALA A 73 1.23 6.07 16.75
CA ALA A 73 2.41 5.22 16.74
C ALA A 73 3.68 6.08 16.69
N THR A 74 4.53 6.03 17.71
CA THR A 74 5.86 6.63 17.68
C THR A 74 6.88 5.55 17.27
N VAL A 75 7.40 5.65 16.05
CA VAL A 75 8.41 4.74 15.52
C VAL A 75 9.81 5.32 15.73
N ASP A 76 10.72 4.49 16.24
CA ASP A 76 12.12 4.83 16.46
C ASP A 76 12.99 4.06 15.47
N LEU A 77 13.71 4.79 14.65
CA LEU A 77 14.59 4.28 13.60
C LEU A 77 16.00 4.78 13.84
N SER A 78 17.00 4.12 13.26
CA SER A 78 18.36 4.64 13.31
C SER A 78 18.54 5.86 12.41
N LYS A 79 19.53 6.70 12.72
CA LYS A 79 19.79 7.95 12.02
C LYS A 79 20.00 7.79 10.50
N GLU A 80 20.42 6.63 10.02
CA GLU A 80 20.53 6.34 8.57
C GLU A 80 19.23 6.61 7.81
N TYR A 81 18.07 6.56 8.48
CA TYR A 81 16.77 6.86 7.86
C TYR A 81 16.70 8.26 7.23
N GLU A 82 17.42 9.25 7.78
CA GLU A 82 17.44 10.62 7.26
C GLU A 82 18.45 10.84 6.12
N SER A 83 19.23 9.80 5.77
CA SER A 83 20.34 9.93 4.83
C SER A 83 19.90 9.84 3.36
N GLY A 84 20.56 10.63 2.51
CA GLY A 84 20.50 10.51 1.04
C GLY A 84 19.15 10.82 0.38
N GLY A 85 19.18 10.93 -0.95
CA GLY A 85 18.02 11.27 -1.77
C GLY A 85 17.69 12.76 -1.75
N GLY A 86 16.79 13.18 -2.65
CA GLY A 86 16.20 14.52 -2.63
C GLY A 86 14.83 14.52 -1.93
N SER A 87 14.20 15.70 -1.86
CA SER A 87 12.89 15.92 -1.24
C SER A 87 11.84 14.83 -1.57
N LEU A 88 11.67 14.43 -2.84
CA LEU A 88 10.71 13.38 -3.23
C LEU A 88 10.99 12.02 -2.54
N SER A 89 12.25 11.59 -2.47
CA SER A 89 12.63 10.32 -1.82
C SER A 89 12.37 10.36 -0.31
N MET A 90 12.61 11.51 0.32
CA MET A 90 12.37 11.72 1.75
C MET A 90 10.88 11.68 2.09
N PHE A 91 10.06 12.28 1.24
CA PHE A 91 8.61 12.21 1.32
C PHE A 91 8.08 10.78 1.12
N MET A 92 8.60 10.07 0.11
CA MET A 92 8.19 8.67 -0.17
C MET A 92 8.52 7.72 0.99
N ARG A 93 9.72 7.83 1.60
CA ARG A 93 10.06 6.95 2.73
C ARG A 93 9.19 7.21 3.96
N LEU A 94 8.77 8.46 4.19
CA LEU A 94 7.81 8.80 5.23
C LEU A 94 6.45 8.16 4.93
N ALA A 95 5.94 8.34 3.71
CA ALA A 95 4.67 7.75 3.27
C ALA A 95 4.67 6.22 3.42
N GLN A 96 5.76 5.52 3.05
CA GLN A 96 5.88 4.08 3.22
C GLN A 96 5.71 3.64 4.68
N VAL A 97 6.34 4.35 5.64
CA VAL A 97 6.22 4.07 7.08
C VAL A 97 4.80 4.36 7.57
N VAL A 98 4.27 5.52 7.21
CA VAL A 98 2.94 5.98 7.63
C VAL A 98 1.86 5.02 7.16
N PHE A 99 1.84 4.65 5.88
CA PHE A 99 0.87 3.70 5.35
C PHE A 99 1.00 2.31 6.00
N THR A 100 2.23 1.87 6.27
CA THR A 100 2.50 0.59 6.93
C THR A 100 1.97 0.56 8.36
N LEU A 101 2.15 1.62 9.15
CA LEU A 101 1.69 1.63 10.56
C LEU A 101 0.19 1.94 10.68
N THR A 102 -0.35 2.82 9.84
CA THR A 102 -1.79 3.18 9.83
C THR A 102 -2.67 2.13 9.17
N GLN A 103 -2.12 0.98 8.74
CA GLN A 103 -2.94 -0.16 8.32
C GLN A 103 -3.72 -0.77 9.50
N PHE A 104 -3.24 -0.57 10.73
CA PHE A 104 -3.83 -1.12 11.93
C PHE A 104 -4.91 -0.15 12.43
N PRO A 105 -6.16 -0.61 12.67
CA PRO A 105 -7.27 0.28 13.04
C PRO A 105 -7.08 1.05 14.36
N THR A 106 -6.08 0.69 15.16
CA THR A 106 -5.73 1.38 16.42
C THR A 106 -4.66 2.46 16.23
N VAL A 107 -4.22 2.73 15.00
CA VAL A 107 -3.18 3.71 14.66
C VAL A 107 -3.72 4.70 13.64
N ASP A 108 -3.99 5.91 14.11
CA ASP A 108 -4.51 7.04 13.35
C ASP A 108 -3.38 7.89 12.72
N GLY A 109 -2.20 7.91 13.36
CA GLY A 109 -1.05 8.69 12.90
C GLY A 109 0.29 8.20 13.43
N VAL A 110 1.38 8.75 12.89
CA VAL A 110 2.75 8.32 13.17
C VAL A 110 3.66 9.49 13.54
N ASN A 111 4.32 9.39 14.69
CA ASN A 111 5.45 10.24 15.07
C ASN A 111 6.77 9.51 14.83
N PHE A 112 7.84 10.27 14.62
CA PHE A 112 9.16 9.72 14.32
C PHE A 112 10.17 10.07 15.42
N LYS A 113 11.05 9.10 15.70
CA LYS A 113 12.28 9.27 16.46
C LYS A 113 13.46 8.75 15.64
N LEU A 114 14.61 9.39 15.81
CA LEU A 114 15.89 8.90 15.36
C LEU A 114 16.84 8.72 16.55
N ASP A 115 17.36 7.51 16.72
CA ASP A 115 18.23 7.13 17.84
C ASP A 115 17.64 7.54 19.21
N GLY A 116 16.33 7.31 19.39
CA GLY A 116 15.60 7.63 20.62
C GLY A 116 15.19 9.10 20.77
N GLN A 117 15.63 10.00 19.89
CA GLN A 117 15.28 11.42 19.93
C GLN A 117 14.09 11.73 19.00
N PRO A 118 13.01 12.37 19.51
CA PRO A 118 11.94 12.87 18.65
C PRO A 118 12.47 13.86 17.62
N ILE A 119 11.90 13.81 16.42
CA ILE A 119 12.22 14.75 15.34
C ILE A 119 10.95 15.44 14.83
N ASP A 120 11.04 16.75 14.62
CA ASP A 120 9.97 17.56 14.01
C ASP A 120 10.36 18.00 12.58
N VAL A 121 11.57 17.68 12.16
CA VAL A 121 12.12 17.98 10.83
C VAL A 121 12.95 16.78 10.35
N LEU A 122 12.70 16.29 9.14
CA LEU A 122 13.46 15.20 8.53
C LEU A 122 14.49 15.72 7.52
N GLY A 123 15.76 15.37 7.76
CA GLY A 123 16.87 15.58 6.84
C GLY A 123 17.26 17.04 6.58
N GLY A 124 18.25 17.25 5.71
CA GLY A 124 18.76 18.58 5.36
C GLY A 124 17.81 19.43 4.50
N GLU A 125 16.76 18.82 3.96
CA GLU A 125 15.74 19.48 3.13
C GLU A 125 14.74 20.29 3.97
N GLY A 126 14.69 20.06 5.28
CA GLY A 126 13.79 20.80 6.17
C GLY A 126 12.33 20.35 6.10
N ILE A 127 12.05 19.07 5.81
CA ILE A 127 10.68 18.54 5.75
C ILE A 127 10.08 18.52 7.15
N ILE A 128 9.04 19.32 7.36
CA ILE A 128 8.36 19.45 8.65
C ILE A 128 7.46 18.23 8.90
N ILE A 129 7.60 17.63 10.09
CA ILE A 129 6.85 16.47 10.60
C ILE A 129 6.49 16.68 12.09
N ASP A 130 6.14 17.92 12.44
CA ASP A 130 5.88 18.42 13.80
C ASP A 130 4.52 17.98 14.40
N HIS A 131 3.85 17.05 13.75
CA HIS A 131 2.57 16.47 14.16
C HIS A 131 2.52 14.98 13.76
N PRO A 132 1.57 14.19 14.32
CA PRO A 132 1.37 12.82 13.88
C PRO A 132 1.02 12.74 12.40
N MET A 133 1.92 12.18 11.62
CA MET A 133 1.77 12.05 10.17
C MET A 133 0.71 10.99 9.84
N THR A 134 -0.16 11.32 8.91
CA THR A 134 -1.30 10.50 8.47
C THR A 134 -1.20 10.22 6.97
N ARG A 135 -2.06 9.33 6.46
CA ARG A 135 -2.12 9.07 5.01
C ARG A 135 -2.50 10.31 4.20
N ALA A 136 -3.25 11.25 4.79
CA ALA A 136 -3.69 12.48 4.12
C ALA A 136 -2.52 13.41 3.80
N ASP A 137 -1.47 13.41 4.62
CA ASP A 137 -0.25 14.21 4.41
C ASP A 137 0.55 13.76 3.19
N TYR A 138 0.21 12.59 2.62
CA TYR A 138 0.86 11.99 1.45
C TYR A 138 -0.14 11.67 0.32
N GLU A 139 -1.25 12.41 0.21
CA GLU A 139 -2.25 12.22 -0.85
C GLU A 139 -1.61 12.33 -2.26
N ASP A 140 -0.66 13.25 -2.45
CA ASP A 140 0.06 13.42 -3.73
C ASP A 140 0.88 12.19 -4.13
N MET A 141 1.23 11.33 -3.18
CA MET A 141 1.96 10.08 -3.40
C MET A 141 1.01 8.89 -3.53
N SER A 142 -0.27 9.08 -3.23
CA SER A 142 -1.27 8.03 -3.40
C SER A 142 -1.71 7.96 -4.87
N PRO A 143 -1.87 6.76 -5.44
CA PRO A 143 -2.53 6.64 -6.74
C PRO A 143 -4.01 7.00 -6.62
N SER A 144 -4.65 7.37 -7.73
CA SER A 144 -6.09 7.67 -7.76
C SER A 144 -6.93 6.49 -7.25
N ILE A 145 -6.46 5.27 -7.44
CA ILE A 145 -7.03 4.03 -6.89
C ILE A 145 -5.87 3.23 -6.29
N LEU A 146 -5.87 3.06 -4.97
CA LEU A 146 -4.93 2.20 -4.26
C LEU A 146 -5.64 0.91 -3.86
N VAL A 147 -5.31 -0.18 -4.54
CA VAL A 147 -5.75 -1.52 -4.13
C VAL A 147 -4.82 -2.02 -3.03
N GLU A 148 -5.40 -2.42 -1.90
CA GLU A 148 -4.66 -2.95 -0.76
C GLU A 148 -4.82 -4.47 -0.59
N SER A 149 -5.84 -5.06 -1.23
CA SER A 149 -6.02 -6.50 -1.33
C SER A 149 -6.90 -6.81 -2.54
N PRO A 150 -6.58 -7.85 -3.34
CA PRO A 150 -5.33 -8.62 -3.33
C PRO A 150 -4.11 -7.76 -3.72
N THR A 151 -2.91 -8.18 -3.31
CA THR A 151 -1.64 -7.59 -3.75
C THR A 151 -0.97 -8.49 -4.80
N LEU A 152 0.13 -8.00 -5.39
CA LEU A 152 0.94 -8.75 -6.37
C LEU A 152 1.16 -10.22 -5.95
N GLY A 153 0.90 -11.14 -6.89
CA GLY A 153 1.13 -12.58 -6.74
C GLY A 153 0.12 -13.31 -5.85
N ALA A 154 -0.91 -12.63 -5.33
CA ALA A 154 -1.92 -13.27 -4.49
C ALA A 154 -2.71 -14.33 -5.25
N SER A 155 -2.89 -15.49 -4.62
CA SER A 155 -3.91 -16.47 -5.01
C SER A 155 -5.30 -16.00 -4.62
N VAL A 156 -6.23 -16.02 -5.57
CA VAL A 156 -7.64 -15.64 -5.36
C VAL A 156 -8.58 -16.66 -5.98
N SER A 157 -9.73 -16.87 -5.33
CA SER A 157 -10.83 -17.70 -5.81
C SER A 157 -12.11 -16.86 -5.94
N SER A 158 -13.11 -17.41 -6.64
CA SER A 158 -14.40 -16.74 -6.83
C SER A 158 -15.37 -17.09 -5.68
N PRO A 159 -16.04 -16.10 -5.06
CA PRO A 159 -15.90 -14.66 -5.28
C PRO A 159 -14.64 -14.09 -4.62
N VAL A 160 -14.02 -13.10 -5.27
CA VAL A 160 -12.86 -12.39 -4.73
C VAL A 160 -13.27 -11.10 -4.05
N ARG A 161 -12.79 -10.88 -2.82
CA ARG A 161 -12.94 -9.61 -2.11
C ARG A 161 -11.76 -8.69 -2.42
N ILE A 162 -12.04 -7.46 -2.82
CA ILE A 162 -11.06 -6.47 -3.26
C ILE A 162 -11.30 -5.20 -2.43
N THR A 163 -10.25 -4.75 -1.74
CA THR A 163 -10.34 -3.65 -0.79
C THR A 163 -9.27 -2.61 -1.07
N GLY A 164 -9.59 -1.35 -0.82
CA GLY A 164 -8.62 -0.28 -0.97
C GLY A 164 -9.21 1.10 -0.73
N THR A 165 -8.56 2.10 -1.31
CA THR A 165 -9.02 3.50 -1.27
C THR A 165 -8.95 4.12 -2.64
N ALA A 166 -9.80 5.11 -2.91
CA ALA A 166 -9.81 5.82 -4.17
C ALA A 166 -10.14 7.31 -3.98
N ASN A 167 -9.61 8.13 -4.88
CA ASN A 167 -9.92 9.53 -5.05
C ASN A 167 -10.11 9.75 -6.57
N VAL A 168 -11.34 9.50 -7.02
CA VAL A 168 -11.74 9.51 -8.45
C VAL A 168 -13.01 10.32 -8.64
N PHE A 169 -13.29 10.74 -9.87
CA PHE A 169 -14.50 11.48 -10.21
C PHE A 169 -15.77 10.70 -9.85
N GLU A 170 -16.73 11.37 -9.20
CA GLU A 170 -17.98 10.79 -8.69
C GLU A 170 -17.83 9.58 -7.76
N ALA A 171 -16.61 9.31 -7.24
CA ALA A 171 -16.27 8.09 -6.52
C ALA A 171 -16.40 6.81 -7.36
N VAL A 172 -16.56 6.91 -8.68
CA VAL A 172 -16.83 5.76 -9.57
C VAL A 172 -15.56 5.38 -10.33
N PHE A 173 -15.28 4.08 -10.33
CA PHE A 173 -14.24 3.45 -11.12
C PHE A 173 -14.67 2.03 -11.50
N ALA A 174 -13.82 1.29 -12.20
CA ALA A 174 -14.10 -0.09 -12.57
C ALA A 174 -12.93 -1.01 -12.27
N ILE A 175 -13.27 -2.28 -12.06
CA ILE A 175 -12.33 -3.36 -11.83
C ILE A 175 -12.60 -4.44 -12.87
N THR A 176 -11.57 -4.75 -13.67
CA THR A 176 -11.58 -5.88 -14.60
C THR A 176 -10.71 -7.01 -14.04
N ILE A 177 -11.20 -8.24 -14.07
CA ILE A 177 -10.40 -9.45 -13.82
C ILE A 177 -10.19 -10.14 -15.16
N VAL A 178 -8.94 -10.40 -15.53
CA VAL A 178 -8.57 -11.10 -16.76
C VAL A 178 -7.77 -12.36 -16.45
N ASP A 179 -7.86 -13.38 -17.31
CA ASP A 179 -6.95 -14.53 -17.27
C ASP A 179 -5.61 -14.25 -17.97
N GLY A 180 -4.73 -15.25 -18.01
CA GLY A 180 -3.40 -15.14 -18.59
C GLY A 180 -3.36 -14.92 -20.10
N ASP A 181 -4.47 -15.17 -20.81
CA ASP A 181 -4.64 -14.90 -22.24
C ASP A 181 -5.28 -13.52 -22.48
N GLY A 182 -5.64 -12.80 -21.40
CA GLY A 182 -6.30 -11.50 -21.45
C GLY A 182 -7.82 -11.58 -21.60
N LEU A 183 -8.43 -12.77 -21.47
CA LEU A 183 -9.88 -12.92 -21.50
C LEU A 183 -10.49 -12.28 -20.23
N ILE A 184 -11.44 -11.38 -20.42
CA ILE A 184 -12.19 -10.76 -19.33
C ILE A 184 -13.09 -11.80 -18.67
N LEU A 185 -12.83 -12.08 -17.39
CA LEU A 185 -13.63 -12.97 -16.54
C LEU A 185 -14.70 -12.23 -15.75
N ALA A 186 -14.45 -10.96 -15.43
CA ALA A 186 -15.40 -10.02 -14.82
C ALA A 186 -14.99 -8.57 -15.14
N ASP A 187 -15.97 -7.68 -15.24
CA ASP A 187 -15.79 -6.24 -15.38
C ASP A 187 -16.90 -5.53 -14.61
N GLU A 188 -16.55 -4.97 -13.46
CA GLU A 188 -17.52 -4.44 -12.50
C GLU A 188 -17.27 -2.96 -12.21
N VAL A 189 -18.34 -2.18 -12.16
CA VAL A 189 -18.30 -0.80 -11.70
C VAL A 189 -18.32 -0.78 -10.18
N VAL A 190 -17.36 -0.09 -9.57
CA VAL A 190 -17.21 0.02 -8.12
C VAL A 190 -17.31 1.48 -7.71
N MET A 191 -17.94 1.71 -6.55
CA MET A 191 -18.09 3.03 -5.96
C MET A 191 -17.33 3.09 -4.63
N ALA A 192 -16.45 4.07 -4.50
CA ALA A 192 -15.82 4.40 -3.21
C ALA A 192 -16.79 5.20 -2.33
N THR A 193 -16.53 5.24 -1.03
CA THR A 193 -17.36 5.97 -0.05
C THR A 193 -17.31 7.50 -0.21
N SER A 194 -16.34 8.01 -0.97
CA SER A 194 -16.16 9.42 -1.28
C SER A 194 -15.44 9.60 -2.62
N GLY A 195 -15.62 10.77 -3.24
CA GLY A 195 -15.13 11.10 -4.59
C GLY A 195 -14.08 12.20 -4.61
N THR A 196 -14.00 12.93 -5.73
CA THR A 196 -12.95 13.93 -6.00
C THR A 196 -12.67 14.86 -4.82
N GLY A 197 -11.40 14.94 -4.44
CA GLY A 197 -10.92 15.84 -3.40
C GLY A 197 -11.10 15.30 -1.98
N THR A 198 -11.70 14.12 -1.82
CA THR A 198 -11.80 13.44 -0.53
C THR A 198 -11.69 11.93 -0.75
N ARG A 199 -10.53 11.36 -0.43
CA ARG A 199 -10.28 9.93 -0.60
C ARG A 199 -11.30 9.09 0.18
N GLY A 200 -11.97 8.19 -0.52
CA GLY A 200 -12.89 7.20 0.05
C GLY A 200 -12.28 5.81 0.12
N THR A 201 -12.89 4.95 0.93
CA THR A 201 -12.62 3.50 0.97
C THR A 201 -13.53 2.76 0.00
N PHE A 202 -13.13 1.56 -0.42
CA PHE A 202 -14.02 0.62 -1.12
C PHE A 202 -13.77 -0.81 -0.64
N ASP A 203 -14.83 -1.62 -0.70
CA ASP A 203 -14.83 -3.04 -0.36
C ASP A 203 -15.81 -3.75 -1.31
N ALA A 204 -15.26 -4.30 -2.39
CA ALA A 204 -16.02 -4.94 -3.46
C ALA A 204 -15.85 -6.46 -3.40
N THR A 205 -16.91 -7.20 -3.68
CA THR A 205 -16.86 -8.67 -3.84
C THR A 205 -17.30 -9.01 -5.26
N ILE A 206 -16.36 -9.52 -6.06
CA ILE A 206 -16.58 -9.80 -7.49
C ILE A 206 -16.65 -11.30 -7.71
N THR A 207 -17.73 -11.77 -8.32
CA THR A 207 -17.86 -13.14 -8.80
C THR A 207 -17.40 -13.21 -10.24
N TYR A 208 -16.61 -14.23 -10.55
CA TYR A 208 -16.19 -14.55 -11.92
C TYR A 208 -16.26 -16.06 -12.16
N THR A 209 -16.28 -16.46 -13.43
CA THR A 209 -16.21 -17.86 -13.85
C THR A 209 -14.96 -18.08 -14.67
N MET A 210 -14.22 -19.15 -14.40
CA MET A 210 -13.03 -19.52 -15.17
C MET A 210 -13.12 -20.96 -15.68
N ALA A 211 -12.51 -21.21 -16.84
CA ALA A 211 -12.39 -22.56 -17.37
C ALA A 211 -11.27 -23.37 -16.66
N LYS A 212 -10.17 -22.68 -16.31
CA LYS A 212 -8.96 -23.29 -15.75
C LYS A 212 -8.26 -22.32 -14.81
N ALA A 213 -7.69 -22.85 -13.73
CA ALA A 213 -6.77 -22.12 -12.86
C ALA A 213 -5.49 -21.72 -13.63
N GLY A 214 -4.92 -20.58 -13.30
CA GLY A 214 -3.77 -20.03 -14.02
C GLY A 214 -3.37 -18.64 -13.53
N THR A 215 -2.51 -17.98 -14.29
CA THR A 215 -2.20 -16.57 -14.07
C THR A 215 -3.37 -15.70 -14.51
N GLY A 216 -3.45 -14.49 -13.95
CA GLY A 216 -4.37 -13.45 -14.37
C GLY A 216 -3.95 -12.10 -13.84
N SER A 217 -4.74 -11.08 -14.14
CA SER A 217 -4.54 -9.72 -13.63
C SER A 217 -5.84 -9.13 -13.10
N LEU A 218 -5.72 -8.37 -12.02
CA LEU A 218 -6.74 -7.43 -11.57
C LEU A 218 -6.34 -6.04 -12.08
N ILE A 219 -7.20 -5.43 -12.88
CA ILE A 219 -6.96 -4.12 -13.51
C ILE A 219 -7.95 -3.12 -12.91
N VAL A 220 -7.44 -2.04 -12.32
CA VAL A 220 -8.27 -0.93 -11.84
C VAL A 220 -8.11 0.27 -12.75
N TYR A 221 -9.24 0.87 -13.13
CA TYR A 221 -9.26 2.00 -14.06
C TYR A 221 -10.46 2.91 -13.82
N PHE A 222 -10.37 4.13 -14.31
CA PHE A 222 -11.52 5.03 -14.44
C PHE A 222 -11.54 5.64 -15.83
N ASN A 223 -12.69 6.20 -16.23
CA ASN A 223 -12.79 6.94 -17.49
C ASN A 223 -12.52 8.43 -17.21
N SER A 224 -11.60 9.01 -17.95
CA SER A 224 -11.23 10.42 -17.88
C SER A 224 -12.46 11.32 -18.08
N ALA A 225 -12.76 12.19 -17.12
CA ALA A 225 -13.86 13.15 -17.24
C ALA A 225 -13.65 14.17 -18.38
N LYS A 226 -12.42 14.30 -18.89
CA LYS A 226 -12.05 15.24 -19.96
C LYS A 226 -12.47 14.74 -21.34
N ASP A 227 -12.31 13.44 -21.61
CA ASP A 227 -12.41 12.87 -22.96
C ASP A 227 -12.99 11.44 -23.01
N GLY A 228 -13.39 10.87 -21.87
CA GLY A 228 -13.93 9.53 -21.77
C GLY A 228 -12.90 8.41 -21.97
N SER A 229 -11.62 8.74 -22.13
CA SER A 229 -10.56 7.74 -22.32
C SER A 229 -10.37 6.89 -21.06
N ARG A 230 -10.10 5.59 -21.25
CA ARG A 230 -9.78 4.66 -20.17
C ARG A 230 -8.40 4.97 -19.61
N VAL A 231 -8.33 5.31 -18.32
CA VAL A 231 -7.09 5.53 -17.57
C VAL A 231 -6.87 4.35 -16.64
N VAL A 232 -5.95 3.46 -17.03
CA VAL A 232 -5.51 2.35 -16.16
C VAL A 232 -4.64 2.91 -15.05
N VAL A 233 -5.04 2.66 -13.80
CA VAL A 233 -4.33 3.14 -12.61
C VAL A 233 -3.32 2.12 -12.12
N ASP A 234 -3.72 0.84 -12.08
CA ASP A 234 -2.81 -0.25 -11.77
C ASP A 234 -3.28 -1.55 -12.41
N GLU A 235 -2.31 -2.42 -12.65
CA GLU A 235 -2.50 -3.79 -13.06
C GLU A 235 -1.72 -4.68 -12.08
N ILE A 236 -2.46 -5.56 -11.40
CA ILE A 236 -1.95 -6.39 -10.32
C ILE A 236 -2.01 -7.85 -10.77
N PRO A 237 -0.85 -8.45 -11.13
CA PRO A 237 -0.76 -9.87 -11.39
C PRO A 237 -1.23 -10.69 -10.19
N ILE A 238 -2.09 -11.68 -10.43
CA ILE A 238 -2.68 -12.58 -9.45
C ILE A 238 -2.66 -14.02 -9.97
N THR A 239 -2.80 -14.98 -9.06
CA THR A 239 -3.05 -16.38 -9.40
C THR A 239 -4.54 -16.66 -9.23
N LEU A 240 -5.19 -17.10 -10.29
CA LEU A 240 -6.58 -17.47 -10.34
C LEU A 240 -6.74 -18.95 -9.95
N GLU A 241 -7.40 -19.20 -8.83
CA GLU A 241 -7.73 -20.53 -8.32
C GLU A 241 -9.21 -20.87 -8.58
N LYS A 242 -9.47 -22.16 -8.78
CA LYS A 242 -10.82 -22.68 -9.09
C LYS A 242 -11.67 -22.84 -7.83
#